data_AF-A0A3M6HBV3-F1
#
_entry.id   AF-A0A3M6HBV3-F1
#
_cell.length_a   1.000
_cell.length_b   1.000
_cell.length_c   1.000
_cell.angle_alpha   90.00
_cell.angle_beta   90.00
_cell.angle_gamma   90.00
#
_symmetry.space_group_name_H-M   'P 1'
#
loop_
_entity.id
_entity.type
_entity.pdbx_description
1 polymer ?
#
loop_
_entity_poly.entity_id
_entity_poly.type
_entity_poly.pdbx_seq_one_letter_code
_entity_poly.pdbx_strand_id
1 'polypeptide(L)'
;MLASLSAQVELRARDNKDKFWCYKLKSRKGTEFAFDPNTTGGLYVRLDRQPPNLPGLTDVENISGANKSTSLGRVFSGGIHDAAYKVTVESESALRDMIDHLMAL
;
A
#
# COMPACT_ATOMS: atom_id res chain seq x y z
N MET A 1 11.44 7.26 -6.37
CA MET A 1 10.46 6.44 -5.63
C MET A 1 9.07 6.40 -6.25
N LEU A 2 8.07 7.24 -5.94
CA LEU A 2 6.74 7.12 -6.61
C LEU A 2 6.47 8.14 -7.72
N ALA A 3 7.20 9.25 -7.76
CA ALA A 3 7.06 10.25 -8.83
C ALA A 3 7.36 9.65 -10.23
N SER A 4 8.30 8.71 -10.29
CA SER A 4 8.64 7.93 -11.49
C SER A 4 7.57 6.89 -11.88
N LEU A 5 6.59 6.63 -11.01
CA LEU A 5 5.49 5.70 -11.24
C LEU A 5 4.14 6.42 -11.41
N SER A 6 4.14 7.73 -11.65
CA SER A 6 2.94 8.57 -11.80
C SER A 6 1.98 8.13 -12.91
N ALA A 7 2.46 7.36 -13.89
CA ALA A 7 1.63 6.72 -14.91
C ALA A 7 0.82 5.53 -14.36
N GLN A 8 1.30 4.86 -13.32
CA GLN A 8 0.71 3.66 -12.74
C GLN A 8 -0.05 3.94 -11.45
N VAL A 9 0.37 4.94 -10.68
CA VAL A 9 -0.20 5.26 -9.38
C VAL A 9 -0.65 6.71 -9.31
N GLU A 10 -1.70 6.97 -8.54
CA GLU A 10 -2.10 8.31 -8.14
C GLU A 10 -2.19 8.42 -6.63
N LEU A 11 -1.83 9.59 -6.10
CA LEU A 11 -2.07 9.90 -4.69
C LEU A 11 -3.57 10.10 -4.50
N ARG A 12 -4.18 9.27 -3.69
CA ARG A 12 -5.62 9.29 -3.40
C ARG A 12 -5.93 10.14 -2.18
N ALA A 13 -5.24 9.90 -1.07
CA ALA A 13 -5.49 10.58 0.19
C ALA A 13 -4.24 10.64 1.07
N ARG A 14 -4.19 11.64 1.95
CA ARG A 14 -3.22 11.75 3.04
C ARG A 14 -3.98 11.85 4.35
N ASP A 15 -3.49 11.17 5.39
CA ASP A 15 -4.03 11.37 6.73
C ASP A 15 -3.69 12.80 7.19
N ASN A 16 -4.57 13.40 8.01
CA ASN A 16 -4.43 14.79 8.46
C ASN A 16 -3.18 15.05 9.32
N LYS A 17 -2.55 13.96 9.80
CA LYS A 17 -1.28 13.99 10.54
C LYS A 17 -0.08 13.54 9.70
N ASP A 18 -0.26 13.41 8.38
CA ASP A 18 0.71 12.85 7.43
C ASP A 18 1.23 11.46 7.80
N LYS A 19 0.48 10.72 8.64
CA LYS A 19 0.87 9.39 9.08
C LYS A 19 0.77 8.35 7.98
N PHE A 20 -0.22 8.47 7.09
CA PHE A 20 -0.36 7.55 5.96
C PHE A 20 -0.67 8.31 4.69
N TRP A 21 0.05 7.95 3.64
CA TRP A 21 -0.23 8.40 2.28
C TRP A 21 -0.76 7.21 1.51
N CYS A 22 -2.01 7.32 1.07
CA CYS A 22 -2.70 6.30 0.30
C CYS A 22 -2.61 6.61 -1.18
N TYR A 23 -2.19 5.61 -1.94
CA TYR A 23 -2.08 5.62 -3.38
C TYR A 23 -3.04 4.60 -3.97
N LYS A 24 -3.57 4.93 -5.13
CA LYS A 24 -4.42 4.06 -5.93
C LYS A 24 -3.70 3.68 -7.21
N LEU A 25 -3.74 2.40 -7.55
CA LEU A 25 -3.29 1.92 -8.85
C LEU A 25 -4.30 2.31 -9.93
N LYS A 26 -3.79 2.85 -11.04
CA LYS A 26 -4.54 3.13 -12.26
C LYS A 26 -4.78 1.86 -13.08
N SER A 27 -5.13 0.77 -12.40
CA SER A 27 -5.51 -0.50 -13.01
C SER A 27 -7.04 -0.67 -12.98
N ARG A 28 -7.56 -1.63 -13.74
CA ARG A 28 -9.00 -1.93 -13.77
C ARG A 28 -9.56 -2.29 -12.39
N LYS A 29 -8.74 -2.93 -11.55
CA LYS A 29 -9.13 -3.34 -10.19
C LYS A 29 -8.98 -2.23 -9.15
N GLY A 30 -8.25 -1.15 -9.47
CA GLY A 30 -8.16 0.04 -8.62
C GLY A 30 -7.57 -0.22 -7.23
N THR A 31 -6.64 -1.17 -7.11
CA THR A 31 -5.97 -1.55 -5.86
C THR A 31 -5.44 -0.33 -5.11
N GLU A 32 -5.63 -0.29 -3.81
CA GLU A 32 -5.13 0.75 -2.93
C GLU A 32 -4.02 0.24 -2.02
N PHE A 33 -3.03 1.09 -1.80
CA PHE A 33 -1.98 0.83 -0.84
C PHE A 33 -1.57 2.11 -0.12
N ALA A 34 -1.15 1.98 1.14
CA ALA A 34 -0.70 3.10 1.93
C ALA A 34 0.55 2.76 2.73
N PHE A 35 1.40 3.75 2.94
CA PHE A 35 2.57 3.64 3.82
C PHE A 35 2.78 4.96 4.56
N ASP A 36 3.54 4.87 5.65
CA ASP A 36 3.94 6.05 6.43
C ASP A 36 5.29 6.54 5.88
N PRO A 37 5.35 7.72 5.24
CA PRO A 37 6.58 8.23 4.64
C PRO A 37 7.64 8.61 5.69
N ASN A 38 7.26 8.73 6.96
CA ASN A 38 8.15 9.15 8.04
C ASN A 38 8.74 7.97 8.82
N THR A 39 8.46 6.73 8.40
CA THR A 39 9.03 5.57 9.08
C THR A 39 10.53 5.46 8.82
N THR A 40 11.32 5.40 9.90
CA THR A 40 12.79 5.28 9.84
C THR A 40 13.30 3.84 9.93
N GLY A 41 12.44 2.90 10.33
CA GLY A 41 12.80 1.49 10.55
C GLY A 41 12.41 0.54 9.42
N GLY A 42 12.07 1.03 8.23
CA GLY A 42 11.67 0.22 7.07
C GLY A 42 10.42 0.72 6.35
N LEU A 43 10.19 0.23 5.14
CA LEU A 43 9.00 0.55 4.35
C LEU A 43 7.89 -0.49 4.61
N TYR A 44 6.92 -0.12 5.43
CA TYR A 44 5.77 -0.97 5.71
C TYR A 44 4.57 -0.53 4.86
N VAL A 45 4.14 -1.37 3.93
CA VAL A 45 3.03 -1.09 3.03
C VAL A 45 1.78 -1.80 3.50
N ARG A 46 0.65 -1.10 3.50
CA ARG A 46 -0.68 -1.62 3.79
C ARG A 46 -1.40 -1.75 2.46
N LEU A 47 -2.06 -2.87 2.23
CA LEU A 47 -2.75 -3.18 0.97
C LEU A 47 -4.19 -3.57 1.26
N ASP A 48 -5.08 -3.25 0.33
CA ASP A 48 -6.47 -3.74 0.35
C ASP A 48 -6.60 -5.22 -0.04
N ARG A 49 -5.50 -5.82 -0.49
CA ARG A 49 -5.46 -7.21 -0.99
C ARG A 49 -4.17 -7.90 -0.66
N GLN A 50 -4.16 -9.21 -0.91
CA GLN A 50 -3.02 -10.05 -0.65
C GLN A 50 -1.82 -9.58 -1.50
N PRO A 51 -0.66 -9.30 -0.88
CA PRO A 51 0.56 -9.02 -1.61
C PRO A 51 1.02 -10.26 -2.39
N PRO A 52 1.68 -10.11 -3.55
CA PRO A 52 2.27 -11.23 -4.27
C PRO A 52 3.46 -11.82 -3.49
N ASN A 53 3.79 -13.08 -3.78
CA ASN A 53 5.00 -13.70 -3.26
C ASN A 53 6.20 -13.35 -4.15
N LEU A 54 6.85 -12.22 -3.87
CA LEU A 54 8.01 -11.71 -4.61
C LEU A 54 9.22 -11.50 -3.68
N PRO A 55 10.46 -11.62 -4.20
CA PRO A 55 11.66 -11.27 -3.45
C PRO A 55 11.61 -9.84 -2.89
N GLY A 56 12.02 -9.66 -1.63
CA GLY A 56 12.00 -8.36 -0.95
C GLY A 56 10.65 -7.94 -0.38
N LEU A 57 9.63 -8.82 -0.43
CA LEU A 57 8.37 -8.68 0.30
C LEU A 57 8.35 -9.67 1.47
N THR A 58 8.42 -9.16 2.69
CA THR A 58 8.55 -9.95 3.92
C THR A 58 7.49 -9.56 4.96
N ASP A 59 7.38 -10.34 6.04
CA ASP A 59 6.45 -10.12 7.15
C ASP A 59 5.00 -9.85 6.71
N VAL A 60 4.50 -10.69 5.79
CA VAL A 60 3.12 -10.57 5.30
C VAL A 60 2.14 -10.94 6.41
N GLU A 61 1.34 -9.97 6.84
CA GLU A 61 0.34 -10.11 7.89
C GLU A 61 -1.05 -9.80 7.33
N ASN A 62 -2.05 -10.66 7.60
CA ASN A 62 -3.45 -10.32 7.39
C ASN A 62 -3.97 -9.53 8.59
N ILE A 63 -4.37 -8.28 8.35
CA ILE A 63 -4.86 -7.33 9.35
C ILE A 63 -6.36 -7.04 9.25
N SER A 64 -7.07 -7.66 8.30
CA SER A 64 -8.49 -7.37 7.99
C SER A 64 -9.43 -7.45 9.19
N GLY A 65 -9.20 -8.40 10.11
CA GLY A 65 -10.02 -8.57 11.32
C GLY A 65 -9.51 -7.82 12.57
N ALA A 66 -8.30 -7.26 12.52
CA ALA A 66 -7.63 -6.63 13.67
C ALA A 66 -7.36 -5.14 13.46
N ASN A 67 -7.69 -4.59 12.29
CA ASN A 67 -7.37 -3.22 11.94
C ASN A 67 -8.25 -2.22 12.73
N LYS A 68 -7.70 -1.72 13.85
CA LYS A 68 -8.30 -0.65 14.66
C LYS A 68 -7.78 0.75 14.28
N SER A 69 -7.00 0.86 13.20
CA SER A 69 -6.36 2.12 12.83
C SER A 69 -7.36 3.08 12.19
N THR A 70 -7.80 4.06 12.96
CA THR A 70 -8.66 5.14 12.46
C THR A 70 -7.98 5.94 11.33
N SER A 71 -6.66 6.06 11.33
CA SER A 71 -5.91 6.72 10.24
C SER A 71 -6.00 5.93 8.93
N LEU A 72 -5.98 4.59 8.96
CA LEU A 72 -6.13 3.79 7.73
C LEU A 72 -7.54 3.95 7.16
N GLY A 73 -8.56 3.91 8.02
CA GLY A 73 -9.96 4.15 7.61
C GLY A 73 -10.23 5.55 7.05
N ARG A 74 -9.35 6.53 7.28
CA ARG A 74 -9.47 7.87 6.67
C ARG A 74 -8.86 7.97 5.28
N VAL A 75 -7.88 7.13 4.96
CA VAL A 75 -7.10 7.26 3.72
C VAL A 75 -7.50 6.24 2.66
N PHE A 76 -7.98 5.06 3.05
CA PHE A 76 -8.54 4.07 2.13
C PHE A 76 -9.99 4.42 1.74
N SER A 77 -10.51 3.81 0.66
CA SER A 77 -11.92 4.02 0.25
C SER A 77 -12.96 3.49 1.20
N GLY A 78 -12.61 2.53 2.03
CA GLY A 78 -13.59 1.68 2.68
C GLY A 78 -14.09 0.54 1.79
N GLY A 79 -14.80 -0.40 2.41
CA GLY A 79 -15.44 -1.52 1.71
C GLY A 79 -14.40 -2.48 1.15
N ILE A 80 -14.45 -2.74 -0.17
CA ILE A 80 -13.48 -3.66 -0.80
C ILE A 80 -12.04 -3.15 -0.80
N HIS A 81 -11.85 -1.85 -0.51
CA HIS A 81 -10.54 -1.22 -0.42
C HIS A 81 -10.08 -1.02 1.03
N ASP A 82 -10.71 -1.65 2.03
CA ASP A 82 -10.21 -1.57 3.40
C ASP A 82 -8.82 -2.22 3.50
N ALA A 83 -7.93 -1.59 4.27
CA ALA A 83 -6.59 -2.13 4.50
C ALA A 83 -6.68 -3.51 5.18
N ALA A 84 -6.33 -4.55 4.42
CA ALA A 84 -6.49 -5.95 4.77
C ALA A 84 -5.16 -6.65 5.01
N TYR A 85 -4.06 -6.17 4.42
CA TYR A 85 -2.74 -6.77 4.56
C TYR A 85 -1.68 -5.72 4.92
N LYS A 86 -0.65 -6.16 5.62
CA LYS A 86 0.58 -5.41 5.87
C LYS A 86 1.75 -6.24 5.35
N VAL A 87 2.72 -5.58 4.72
CA VAL A 87 3.94 -6.19 4.19
C VAL A 87 5.13 -5.26 4.43
N THR A 88 6.28 -5.84 4.75
CA THR A 88 7.57 -5.15 4.79
C THR A 88 8.18 -5.20 3.38
N VAL A 89 8.62 -4.04 2.89
CA VAL A 89 9.25 -3.90 1.56
C VAL A 89 10.71 -3.50 1.77
N GLU A 90 11.62 -4.36 1.33
CA GLU A 90 13.05 -4.24 1.65
C GLU A 90 13.79 -3.24 0.75
N SER A 91 13.27 -2.95 -0.44
CA SER A 91 13.93 -2.08 -1.41
C SER A 91 12.95 -1.36 -2.35
N GLU A 92 13.44 -0.31 -3.02
CA GLU A 92 12.67 0.37 -4.07
C GLU A 92 12.35 -0.56 -5.24
N SER A 93 13.24 -1.51 -5.58
CA SER A 93 12.97 -2.49 -6.64
C SER A 93 11.83 -3.43 -6.25
N ALA A 94 11.80 -3.93 -5.01
CA ALA A 94 10.72 -4.79 -4.52
C ALA A 94 9.36 -4.06 -4.51
N LEU A 95 9.35 -2.76 -4.14
CA LEU A 95 8.15 -1.93 -4.25
C LEU A 95 7.67 -1.84 -5.70
N ARG A 96 8.59 -1.64 -6.64
CA ARG A 96 8.28 -1.52 -8.06
C ARG A 96 7.71 -2.82 -8.63
N ASP A 97 8.36 -3.95 -8.34
CA ASP A 97 7.91 -5.26 -8.80
C ASP A 97 6.53 -5.62 -8.24
N MET A 98 6.27 -5.25 -6.98
CA MET A 98 4.94 -5.39 -6.38
C MET A 98 3.89 -4.57 -7.12
N ILE A 99 4.18 -3.30 -7.43
CA ILE A 99 3.25 -2.42 -8.17
C ILE A 99 3.00 -2.97 -9.57
N ASP A 100 4.06 -3.34 -10.31
CA ASP A 100 3.95 -3.89 -11.66
C ASP A 100 3.12 -5.19 -11.67
N HIS A 101 3.30 -6.07 -10.69
CA HIS A 101 2.48 -7.27 -10.52
C HIS A 101 1.00 -6.91 -10.29
N LEU A 102 0.71 -5.99 -9.37
CA LEU A 102 -0.65 -5.58 -9.03
C LEU A 102 -1.35 -4.84 -10.17
N MET A 103 -0.60 -4.17 -11.05
CA MET A 103 -1.11 -3.55 -12.27
C MET A 103 -1.54 -4.57 -13.33
N ALA A 104 -0.96 -5.77 -13.34
CA ALA A 104 -1.26 -6.84 -14.30
C ALA A 104 -2.50 -7.70 -13.94
N LEU A 105 -3.10 -7.48 -12.76
CA LEU A 105 -4.27 -8.22 -12.25
C LEU A 105 -5.60 -7.73 -12.81
#